data_AF-B3T9A0-F1
#
_entry.id   AF-B3T9A0-F1
#
_cell.length_a   1.000
_cell.length_b   1.000
_cell.length_c   1.000
_cell.angle_alpha   90.00
_cell.angle_beta   90.00
_cell.angle_gamma   90.00
#
_symmetry.space_group_name_H-M   'P 1'
#
loop_
_entity.id
_entity.type
_entity.pdbx_description
1 polymer ?
#
loop_
_entity_poly.entity_id
_entity_poly.type
_entity_poly.pdbx_seq_one_letter_code
_entity_poly.pdbx_strand_id
1 'polypeptide(L)'
;MSEPESSDGQQPESTIEPVAEPETVAEPETVAEPETVAEPETVAEPETVAEPETVAEPETVAEPETVAEPEPEDEGISHLFAVRTTGGQEKIVMRLLEARIKMEKINIQSVLLLSDLKGYVVVEARDVSAMFDAIQGIRHIRGQLRGELTYKEIDKYLIKKSTVSELAVENTVEIIGGPFKGMKATITRLELEKEEATVILLDATYELPVTVDANYLKLVPA
;
A
#
# COMPACT_ATOMS: atom_id res chain seq x y z
N MET A 1 -48.89 38.62 47.81
CA MET A 1 -49.18 40.04 48.09
C MET A 1 -47.88 40.68 48.58
N SER A 2 -47.14 41.46 47.80
CA SER A 2 -47.26 41.80 46.37
C SER A 2 -45.90 42.29 45.83
N GLU A 3 -45.67 42.10 44.53
CA GLU A 3 -44.78 42.89 43.64
C GLU A 3 -45.59 44.08 43.04
N PRO A 4 -45.07 45.01 42.20
CA PRO A 4 -43.76 45.17 41.52
C PRO A 4 -42.97 46.41 42.08
N GLU A 5 -42.06 47.17 41.46
CA GLU A 5 -41.57 47.48 40.08
C GLU A 5 -40.02 47.65 40.10
N SER A 6 -39.20 47.42 39.05
CA SER A 6 -39.25 47.58 37.58
C SER A 6 -38.73 48.93 37.04
N SER A 7 -37.47 48.95 36.56
CA SER A 7 -36.80 49.88 35.59
C SER A 7 -35.28 49.88 35.84
N ASP A 8 -34.37 50.10 34.89
CA ASP A 8 -34.41 49.91 33.42
C ASP A 8 -32.99 49.58 32.92
N GLY A 9 -32.82 49.03 31.71
CA GLY A 9 -31.51 48.54 31.23
C GLY A 9 -31.57 47.78 29.91
N GLN A 10 -32.07 48.42 28.85
CA GLN A 10 -32.55 47.73 27.66
C GLN A 10 -31.51 47.59 26.51
N GLN A 11 -31.32 46.34 26.04
CA GLN A 11 -30.89 45.93 24.68
C GLN A 11 -29.45 46.23 24.19
N PRO A 12 -29.00 45.61 23.05
CA PRO A 12 -29.72 44.71 22.14
C PRO A 12 -29.18 43.27 22.02
N GLU A 13 -30.04 42.41 21.45
CA GLU A 13 -29.67 41.08 20.95
C GLU A 13 -28.73 41.17 19.72
N SER A 14 -27.88 40.17 19.53
CA SER A 14 -27.18 39.93 18.26
C SER A 14 -27.71 38.65 17.61
N THR A 15 -28.43 38.81 16.51
CA THR A 15 -29.15 37.75 15.78
C THR A 15 -28.22 36.67 15.22
N ILE A 16 -28.76 35.46 15.04
CA ILE A 16 -28.10 34.35 14.33
C ILE A 16 -28.01 34.68 12.83
N GLU A 17 -26.81 34.56 12.24
CA GLU A 17 -26.64 34.50 10.78
C GLU A 17 -26.07 33.14 10.36
N PRO A 18 -26.75 32.37 9.49
CA PRO A 18 -26.18 31.17 8.87
C PRO A 18 -25.27 31.56 7.70
N VAL A 19 -24.11 30.92 7.58
CA VAL A 19 -23.19 31.10 6.44
C VAL A 19 -23.82 30.45 5.20
N ALA A 20 -23.95 31.21 4.11
CA ALA A 20 -24.58 30.76 2.87
C ALA A 20 -23.61 30.00 1.95
N GLU A 21 -24.14 29.04 1.19
CA GLU A 21 -23.43 28.30 0.13
C GLU A 21 -23.51 29.05 -1.22
N PRO A 22 -22.39 29.28 -1.93
CA PRO A 22 -22.42 29.91 -3.25
C PRO A 22 -22.61 28.88 -4.39
N GLU A 23 -23.87 28.77 -4.82
CA GLU A 23 -24.39 28.55 -6.19
C GLU A 23 -23.71 27.56 -7.17
N THR A 24 -24.54 26.66 -7.72
CA THR A 24 -24.25 25.82 -8.89
C THR A 24 -24.28 26.59 -10.20
N VAL A 25 -23.25 26.45 -11.04
CA VAL A 25 -23.25 26.97 -12.42
C VAL A 25 -23.93 25.98 -13.38
N ALA A 26 -24.68 26.49 -14.35
CA ALA A 26 -25.47 25.69 -15.30
C ALA A 26 -24.85 25.61 -16.72
N GLU A 27 -25.15 24.52 -17.42
CA GLU A 27 -25.03 24.36 -18.88
C GLU A 27 -26.41 24.62 -19.55
N PRO A 28 -26.56 24.56 -20.89
CA PRO A 28 -25.61 24.77 -21.99
C PRO A 28 -26.10 25.88 -22.96
N GLU A 29 -25.36 26.13 -24.06
CA GLU A 29 -25.99 26.55 -25.33
C GLU A 29 -25.40 25.81 -26.54
N THR A 30 -26.24 25.52 -27.53
CA THR A 30 -25.92 24.75 -28.74
C THR A 30 -25.77 25.65 -29.96
N VAL A 31 -24.76 25.41 -30.80
CA VAL A 31 -24.61 26.08 -32.11
C VAL A 31 -25.15 25.17 -33.22
N ALA A 32 -25.89 25.76 -34.17
CA ALA A 32 -26.63 25.04 -35.20
C ALA A 32 -25.82 24.78 -36.50
N GLU A 33 -26.38 23.91 -37.34
CA GLU A 33 -25.86 23.46 -38.64
C GLU A 33 -25.94 24.53 -39.75
N PRO A 34 -25.17 24.37 -40.84
CA PRO A 34 -25.57 24.89 -42.15
C PRO A 34 -25.57 23.81 -43.27
N GLU A 35 -26.78 23.46 -43.69
CA GLU A 35 -27.27 23.18 -45.07
C GLU A 35 -26.55 22.18 -46.02
N THR A 36 -27.40 21.39 -46.67
CA THR A 36 -27.10 20.40 -47.74
C THR A 36 -26.80 21.02 -49.10
N VAL A 37 -25.98 20.35 -49.93
CA VAL A 37 -25.87 20.59 -51.38
C VAL A 37 -26.21 19.32 -52.16
N ALA A 38 -26.88 19.48 -53.30
CA ALA A 38 -27.67 18.46 -53.99
C ALA A 38 -26.91 17.33 -54.71
N GLU A 39 -27.62 16.23 -54.93
CA GLU A 39 -27.28 15.13 -55.84
C GLU A 39 -27.34 15.56 -57.32
N PRO A 40 -26.58 14.88 -58.22
CA PRO A 40 -26.94 14.73 -59.62
C PRO A 40 -27.28 13.26 -59.98
N GLU A 41 -28.25 13.07 -60.88
CA GLU A 41 -28.84 11.77 -61.23
C GLU A 41 -28.04 10.94 -62.26
N THR A 42 -28.21 9.61 -62.20
CA THR A 42 -28.22 8.62 -63.31
C THR A 42 -27.17 8.64 -64.43
N VAL A 43 -26.55 7.48 -64.68
CA VAL A 43 -26.58 6.76 -65.99
C VAL A 43 -26.56 5.23 -65.69
N ALA A 44 -27.21 4.42 -66.53
CA ALA A 44 -27.23 2.95 -66.39
C ALA A 44 -26.18 2.24 -67.29
N GLU A 45 -25.72 1.08 -66.81
CA GLU A 45 -25.13 -0.12 -67.48
C GLU A 45 -24.28 0.04 -68.76
N PRO A 46 -23.17 -0.73 -68.81
CA PRO A 46 -23.18 -1.85 -69.75
C PRO A 46 -22.72 -3.20 -69.17
N GLU A 47 -23.24 -4.30 -69.72
CA GLU A 47 -22.69 -5.65 -69.55
C GLU A 47 -21.45 -5.90 -70.42
N THR A 48 -20.72 -7.00 -70.14
CA THR A 48 -19.52 -7.52 -70.85
C THR A 48 -18.25 -6.68 -70.63
N VAL A 49 -17.04 -7.25 -70.47
CA VAL A 49 -16.39 -8.35 -71.21
C VAL A 49 -15.84 -9.45 -70.27
N ALA A 50 -15.52 -10.62 -70.83
CA ALA A 50 -15.03 -11.81 -70.11
C ALA A 50 -13.58 -11.71 -69.56
N GLU A 51 -13.22 -12.71 -68.77
CA GLU A 51 -12.01 -12.87 -67.94
C GLU A 51 -10.67 -12.76 -68.69
N PRO A 52 -9.61 -12.42 -67.95
CA PRO A 52 -8.44 -13.29 -67.91
C PRO A 52 -8.11 -13.76 -66.47
N GLU A 53 -7.67 -15.02 -66.33
CA GLU A 53 -7.10 -15.52 -65.07
C GLU A 53 -5.82 -14.76 -64.70
N THR A 54 -5.85 -13.98 -63.61
CA THR A 54 -4.66 -13.30 -63.10
C THR A 54 -4.19 -13.88 -61.77
N VAL A 55 -3.13 -14.69 -61.86
CA VAL A 55 -2.08 -14.94 -60.86
C VAL A 55 -2.53 -14.93 -59.39
N ALA A 56 -2.58 -16.11 -58.78
CA ALA A 56 -2.73 -16.24 -57.33
C ALA A 56 -1.67 -15.40 -56.59
N GLU A 57 -2.12 -14.50 -55.71
CA GLU A 57 -1.25 -13.76 -54.82
C GLU A 57 -0.53 -14.76 -53.89
N PRO A 58 0.79 -14.63 -53.67
CA PRO A 58 1.47 -15.46 -52.69
C PRO A 58 0.99 -15.04 -51.30
N GLU A 59 0.15 -15.86 -50.67
CA GLU A 59 -0.26 -15.63 -49.29
C GLU A 59 0.96 -15.43 -48.39
N THR A 60 0.84 -14.43 -47.52
CA THR A 60 1.92 -13.87 -46.70
C THR A 60 2.78 -14.94 -46.04
N VAL A 61 4.11 -14.79 -46.17
CA VAL A 61 5.11 -15.51 -45.36
C VAL A 61 4.67 -15.44 -43.90
N ALA A 62 4.55 -16.61 -43.26
CA ALA A 62 4.14 -16.70 -41.87
C ALA A 62 5.00 -15.79 -40.98
N GLU A 63 4.34 -15.08 -40.07
CA GLU A 63 5.04 -14.27 -39.06
C GLU A 63 6.05 -15.16 -38.33
N PRO A 64 7.33 -14.75 -38.20
CA PRO A 64 8.34 -15.58 -37.57
C PRO A 64 7.93 -15.83 -36.12
N GLU A 65 7.87 -17.11 -35.72
CA GLU A 65 7.54 -17.50 -34.34
C GLU A 65 8.37 -16.67 -33.37
N THR A 66 7.69 -15.94 -32.48
CA THR A 66 8.34 -15.00 -31.56
C THR A 66 9.36 -15.76 -30.71
N VAL A 67 10.64 -15.58 -31.02
CA VAL A 67 11.74 -16.22 -30.29
C VAL A 67 11.55 -15.86 -28.82
N ALA A 68 11.28 -16.87 -27.99
CA ALA A 68 11.11 -16.68 -26.56
C ALA A 68 12.36 -15.98 -26.02
N GLU A 69 12.16 -14.88 -25.29
CA GLU A 69 13.26 -14.21 -24.60
C GLU A 69 13.93 -15.25 -23.68
N PRO A 70 15.27 -15.34 -23.66
CA PRO A 70 15.95 -16.42 -22.95
C PRO A 70 15.63 -16.35 -21.47
N GLU A 71 14.97 -17.39 -20.95
CA GLU A 71 14.79 -17.55 -19.50
C GLU A 71 16.18 -17.52 -18.84
N PRO A 72 16.43 -16.63 -17.87
CA PRO A 72 17.74 -16.51 -17.24
C PRO A 72 18.06 -17.80 -16.49
N GLU A 73 19.22 -18.40 -16.79
CA GLU A 73 19.64 -19.65 -16.14
C GLU A 73 19.76 -19.47 -14.61
N ASP A 74 19.30 -20.48 -13.86
CA ASP A 74 18.97 -20.40 -12.42
C ASP A 74 20.20 -20.16 -11.50
N GLU A 75 20.63 -18.90 -11.35
CA GLU A 75 21.55 -18.45 -10.29
C GLU A 75 20.85 -18.36 -8.91
N GLY A 76 19.82 -19.16 -8.64
CA GLY A 76 19.15 -19.22 -7.34
C GLY A 76 18.37 -17.96 -6.97
N ILE A 77 17.96 -17.19 -7.97
CA ILE A 77 17.22 -15.94 -7.80
C ILE A 77 15.85 -16.26 -7.21
N SER A 78 15.49 -15.62 -6.09
CA SER A 78 14.16 -15.74 -5.50
C SER A 78 13.32 -14.50 -5.81
N HIS A 79 12.08 -14.76 -6.22
CA HIS A 79 11.12 -13.79 -6.70
C HIS A 79 9.97 -13.66 -5.69
N LEU A 80 9.48 -12.43 -5.49
CA LEU A 80 8.43 -12.13 -4.52
C LEU A 80 7.08 -11.99 -5.22
N PHE A 81 6.07 -12.68 -4.72
CA PHE A 81 4.74 -12.74 -5.33
C PHE A 81 3.65 -12.28 -4.36
N ALA A 82 2.78 -11.36 -4.80
CA ALA A 82 1.64 -10.91 -4.01
C ALA A 82 0.46 -11.90 -4.15
N VAL A 83 0.23 -12.72 -3.13
CA VAL A 83 -0.84 -13.72 -3.13
C VAL A 83 -2.10 -13.12 -2.50
N ARG A 84 -3.18 -13.00 -3.29
CA ARG A 84 -4.45 -12.43 -2.85
C ARG A 84 -5.16 -13.41 -1.91
N THR A 85 -5.59 -12.91 -0.76
CA THR A 85 -6.30 -13.67 0.27
C THR A 85 -7.72 -13.11 0.48
N THR A 86 -8.40 -13.60 1.51
CA THR A 86 -9.66 -13.04 2.00
C THR A 86 -9.31 -12.12 3.18
N GLY A 87 -9.73 -10.86 3.13
CA GLY A 87 -9.36 -9.86 4.14
C GLY A 87 -9.63 -10.32 5.58
N GLY A 88 -8.66 -10.13 6.46
CA GLY A 88 -8.68 -10.60 7.86
C GLY A 88 -8.32 -12.08 8.04
N GLN A 89 -8.02 -12.81 6.97
CA GLN A 89 -7.62 -14.24 7.00
C GLN A 89 -6.14 -14.45 6.62
N GLU A 90 -5.37 -13.38 6.44
CA GLU A 90 -3.95 -13.40 6.06
C GLU A 90 -3.13 -14.25 7.04
N LYS A 91 -3.38 -14.09 8.34
CA LYS A 91 -2.74 -14.87 9.42
C LYS A 91 -3.13 -16.36 9.40
N ILE A 92 -4.28 -16.74 8.83
CA ILE A 92 -4.64 -18.14 8.65
C ILE A 92 -3.94 -18.71 7.41
N VAL A 93 -3.89 -17.96 6.31
CA VAL A 93 -3.16 -18.34 5.10
C VAL A 93 -1.67 -18.56 5.41
N MET A 94 -1.03 -17.64 6.15
CA MET A 94 0.37 -17.78 6.56
C MET A 94 0.62 -19.06 7.38
N ARG A 95 -0.24 -19.38 8.36
CA ARG A 95 -0.14 -20.63 9.14
C ARG A 95 -0.34 -21.89 8.30
N LEU A 96 -1.20 -21.84 7.27
CA LEU A 96 -1.41 -22.97 6.36
C LEU A 96 -0.21 -23.18 5.40
N LEU A 97 0.44 -22.10 4.96
CA LEU A 97 1.70 -22.17 4.22
C LEU A 97 2.85 -22.68 5.11
N GLU A 98 3.02 -22.10 6.31
CA GLU A 98 4.00 -22.54 7.32
C GLU A 98 3.89 -24.05 7.60
N ALA A 99 2.66 -24.55 7.78
CA ALA A 99 2.39 -25.97 7.98
C ALA A 99 2.72 -26.84 6.75
N ARG A 100 2.61 -26.31 5.52
CA ARG A 100 3.02 -27.02 4.30
C ARG A 100 4.55 -27.04 4.14
N ILE A 101 5.24 -25.94 4.43
CA ILE A 101 6.73 -25.87 4.44
C ILE A 101 7.27 -26.90 5.43
N LYS A 102 6.76 -26.91 6.67
CA LYS A 102 7.15 -27.88 7.72
C LYS A 102 6.76 -29.33 7.45
N MET A 103 5.99 -29.60 6.39
CA MET A 103 5.68 -30.95 5.91
C MET A 103 6.44 -31.30 4.62
N GLU A 104 7.37 -30.45 4.17
CA GLU A 104 8.15 -30.60 2.93
C GLU A 104 7.27 -30.77 1.67
N LYS A 105 6.04 -30.22 1.71
CA LYS A 105 5.05 -30.35 0.63
C LYS A 105 5.16 -29.30 -0.47
N ILE A 106 5.90 -28.22 -0.21
CA ILE A 106 6.00 -27.03 -1.07
C ILE A 106 7.43 -26.47 -0.96
N ASN A 107 7.99 -25.98 -2.08
CA ASN A 107 9.36 -25.49 -2.16
C ASN A 107 9.40 -23.96 -2.34
N ILE A 108 9.07 -23.24 -1.27
CA ILE A 108 9.12 -21.76 -1.21
C ILE A 108 10.08 -21.33 -0.11
N GLN A 109 10.80 -20.23 -0.33
CA GLN A 109 11.87 -19.78 0.55
C GLN A 109 11.33 -19.10 1.81
N SER A 110 10.31 -18.24 1.65
CA SER A 110 9.68 -17.54 2.76
C SER A 110 8.23 -17.14 2.48
N VAL A 111 7.52 -16.76 3.55
CA VAL A 111 6.18 -16.15 3.49
C VAL A 111 6.16 -14.96 4.45
N LEU A 112 5.79 -13.80 3.93
CA LEU A 112 5.83 -12.53 4.64
C LEU A 112 4.42 -11.96 4.81
N LEU A 113 4.03 -11.71 6.06
CA LEU A 113 2.82 -11.00 6.44
C LEU A 113 3.14 -9.52 6.64
N LEU A 114 2.69 -8.68 5.72
CA LEU A 114 2.77 -7.23 5.82
C LEU A 114 1.49 -6.69 6.48
N SER A 115 1.61 -6.17 7.71
CA SER A 115 0.45 -5.79 8.55
C SER A 115 -0.54 -4.83 7.87
N ASP A 116 -0.01 -3.88 7.09
CA ASP A 116 -0.80 -2.84 6.43
C ASP A 116 -1.31 -3.24 5.04
N LEU A 117 -0.79 -4.34 4.46
CA LEU A 117 -1.19 -4.86 3.15
C LEU A 117 -2.38 -5.83 3.27
N LYS A 118 -3.53 -5.28 3.67
CA LYS A 118 -4.77 -6.03 3.89
C LYS A 118 -5.21 -6.81 2.64
N GLY A 119 -5.62 -8.07 2.83
CA GLY A 119 -6.09 -8.94 1.75
C GLY A 119 -4.99 -9.59 0.90
N TYR A 120 -3.72 -9.52 1.30
CA TYR A 120 -2.61 -10.21 0.64
C TYR A 120 -1.66 -10.88 1.65
N VAL A 121 -0.85 -11.81 1.17
CA VAL A 121 0.41 -12.25 1.78
C VAL A 121 1.48 -12.24 0.70
N VAL A 122 2.73 -11.99 1.04
CA VAL A 122 3.85 -12.09 0.09
C VAL A 122 4.48 -13.47 0.23
N VAL A 123 4.75 -14.13 -0.90
CA VAL A 123 5.42 -15.43 -0.95
C VAL A 123 6.70 -15.30 -1.76
N GLU A 124 7.79 -15.82 -1.24
CA GLU A 124 9.08 -15.89 -1.92
C GLU A 124 9.30 -17.28 -2.50
N ALA A 125 9.46 -17.37 -3.82
CA ALA A 125 9.66 -18.62 -4.55
C ALA A 125 10.73 -18.43 -5.65
N ARG A 126 11.33 -19.52 -6.14
CA ARG A 126 12.24 -19.44 -7.31
C ARG A 126 11.51 -19.02 -8.58
N ASP A 127 10.27 -19.43 -8.72
CA ASP A 127 9.50 -19.28 -9.95
C ASP A 127 8.00 -19.22 -9.68
N VAL A 128 7.24 -18.84 -10.71
CA VAL A 128 5.78 -18.67 -10.65
C VAL A 128 5.06 -20.01 -10.42
N SER A 129 5.59 -21.13 -10.90
CA SER A 129 4.99 -22.46 -10.73
C SER A 129 5.16 -22.96 -9.30
N ALA A 130 6.37 -22.90 -8.74
CA ALA A 130 6.63 -23.26 -7.35
C ALA A 130 5.76 -22.45 -6.38
N MET A 131 5.53 -21.16 -6.67
CA MET A 131 4.59 -20.33 -5.91
C MET A 131 3.13 -20.78 -6.12
N PHE A 132 2.71 -21.05 -7.35
CA PHE A 132 1.34 -21.48 -7.68
C PHE A 132 0.99 -22.82 -7.01
N ASP A 133 1.86 -23.82 -7.11
CA ASP A 133 1.73 -25.13 -6.46
C ASP A 133 1.70 -24.98 -4.94
N ALA A 134 2.53 -24.07 -4.39
CA ALA A 134 2.55 -23.79 -2.96
C ALA A 134 1.21 -23.27 -2.43
N ILE A 135 0.52 -22.40 -3.18
CA ILE A 135 -0.76 -21.82 -2.80
C ILE A 135 -1.99 -22.69 -3.17
N GLN A 136 -1.83 -23.67 -4.05
CA GLN A 136 -2.94 -24.44 -4.62
C GLN A 136 -3.78 -25.14 -3.53
N GLY A 137 -5.09 -24.91 -3.53
CA GLY A 137 -6.02 -25.53 -2.58
C GLY A 137 -5.96 -25.03 -1.13
N ILE A 138 -5.20 -23.97 -0.83
CA ILE A 138 -5.22 -23.34 0.50
C ILE A 138 -6.50 -22.51 0.66
N ARG A 139 -7.23 -22.75 1.77
CA ARG A 139 -8.45 -21.99 2.09
C ARG A 139 -8.14 -20.50 2.27
N HIS A 140 -9.07 -19.66 1.83
CA HIS A 140 -9.02 -18.19 1.85
C HIS A 140 -8.09 -17.52 0.82
N ILE A 141 -7.21 -18.25 0.12
CA ILE A 141 -6.52 -17.73 -1.06
C ILE A 141 -7.53 -17.52 -2.20
N ARG A 142 -7.32 -16.46 -2.99
CA ARG A 142 -8.19 -16.00 -4.08
C ARG A 142 -7.47 -15.88 -5.44
N GLY A 143 -6.18 -16.22 -5.49
CA GLY A 143 -5.32 -16.13 -6.66
C GLY A 143 -4.02 -15.39 -6.35
N GLN A 144 -3.20 -15.18 -7.36
CA GLN A 144 -2.04 -14.28 -7.33
C GLN A 144 -2.39 -12.91 -7.96
N LEU A 145 -1.65 -11.87 -7.61
CA LEU A 145 -1.51 -10.68 -8.45
C LEU A 145 -0.71 -11.06 -9.72
N ARG A 146 -0.79 -10.25 -10.77
CA ARG A 146 0.06 -10.43 -11.96
C ARG A 146 1.37 -9.68 -11.78
N GLY A 147 2.48 -10.31 -12.17
CA GLY A 147 3.83 -9.78 -12.03
C GLY A 147 4.42 -10.03 -10.65
N GLU A 148 5.72 -9.79 -10.55
CA GLU A 148 6.51 -9.89 -9.33
C GLU A 148 6.48 -8.57 -8.55
N LEU A 149 6.73 -8.66 -7.24
CA LEU A 149 6.97 -7.51 -6.37
C LEU A 149 8.48 -7.24 -6.30
N THR A 150 8.88 -5.99 -6.54
CA THR A 150 10.25 -5.56 -6.22
C THR A 150 10.37 -5.21 -4.73
N TYR A 151 11.59 -5.29 -4.17
CA TYR A 151 11.84 -4.87 -2.78
C TYR A 151 11.32 -3.44 -2.49
N LYS A 152 11.48 -2.52 -3.45
CA LYS A 152 11.04 -1.11 -3.33
C LYS A 152 9.53 -0.95 -3.13
N GLU A 153 8.73 -1.93 -3.56
CA GLU A 153 7.27 -1.90 -3.41
C GLU A 153 6.81 -2.46 -2.07
N ILE A 154 7.59 -3.36 -1.45
CA ILE A 154 7.31 -3.87 -0.10
C ILE A 154 7.92 -3.01 1.01
N ASP A 155 9.00 -2.27 0.75
CA ASP A 155 9.73 -1.45 1.75
C ASP A 155 8.80 -0.50 2.54
N LYS A 156 7.87 0.17 1.86
CA LYS A 156 6.82 1.02 2.46
C LYS A 156 5.81 0.31 3.38
N TYR A 157 5.77 -1.02 3.39
CA TYR A 157 4.96 -1.85 4.27
C TYR A 157 5.80 -2.64 5.29
N LEU A 158 7.13 -2.59 5.20
CA LEU A 158 8.01 -3.17 6.20
C LEU A 158 8.02 -2.26 7.42
N ILE A 159 7.50 -2.77 8.54
CA ILE A 159 7.62 -2.08 9.83
C ILE A 159 9.09 -2.08 10.21
N LYS A 160 9.79 -0.99 9.89
CA LYS A 160 11.11 -0.69 10.46
C LYS A 160 10.94 -0.65 11.97
N LYS A 161 11.51 -1.63 12.67
CA LYS A 161 11.55 -1.64 14.14
C LYS A 161 12.15 -0.31 14.60
N SER A 162 11.38 0.47 15.34
CA SER A 162 11.94 1.60 16.09
C SER A 162 12.93 1.05 17.12
N THR A 163 14.07 1.71 17.32
CA THR A 163 15.04 1.31 18.37
C THR A 163 14.40 1.33 19.76
N VAL A 164 13.36 2.15 19.92
CA VAL A 164 12.46 2.20 21.08
C VAL A 164 11.81 0.84 21.40
N SER A 165 11.58 -0.01 20.39
CA SER A 165 10.96 -1.34 20.56
C SER A 165 11.90 -2.40 21.17
N GLU A 166 13.20 -2.11 21.29
CA GLU A 166 14.19 -2.97 21.95
C GLU A 166 14.51 -2.50 23.38
N LEU A 167 13.86 -1.42 23.82
CA LEU A 167 13.95 -0.90 25.18
C LEU A 167 12.90 -1.56 26.08
N ALA A 168 13.29 -1.83 27.32
CA ALA A 168 12.40 -2.25 28.39
C ALA A 168 12.64 -1.39 29.64
N VAL A 169 11.69 -1.41 30.57
CA VAL A 169 11.87 -0.81 31.91
C VAL A 169 12.99 -1.58 32.63
N GLU A 170 13.73 -0.89 33.51
CA GLU A 170 14.94 -1.37 34.21
C GLU A 170 16.18 -1.58 33.33
N ASN A 171 16.09 -1.47 31.99
CA ASN A 171 17.27 -1.48 31.12
C ASN A 171 18.19 -0.29 31.40
N THR A 172 19.50 -0.56 31.43
CA THR A 172 20.54 0.49 31.39
C THR A 172 20.77 0.94 29.95
N VAL A 173 20.78 2.25 29.73
CA VAL A 173 20.90 2.88 28.42
C VAL A 173 21.91 4.02 28.44
N GLU A 174 22.50 4.29 27.28
CA GLU A 174 23.35 5.45 27.00
C GLU A 174 22.51 6.47 26.21
N ILE A 175 22.48 7.72 26.68
CA ILE A 175 21.77 8.79 25.98
C ILE A 175 22.65 9.32 24.85
N ILE A 176 22.26 9.13 23.59
CA ILE A 176 23.07 9.50 22.41
C ILE A 176 22.70 10.85 21.78
N GLY A 177 21.62 11.49 22.25
CA GLY A 177 21.07 12.75 21.73
C GLY A 177 20.50 13.67 22.82
N GLY A 178 20.06 14.87 22.42
CA GLY A 178 19.50 15.85 23.35
C GLY A 178 20.52 16.44 24.36
N PRO A 179 20.04 17.18 25.37
CA PRO A 179 20.91 17.88 26.34
C PRO A 179 21.61 16.95 27.35
N PHE A 180 21.16 15.71 27.48
CA PHE A 180 21.70 14.71 28.42
C PHE A 180 22.67 13.72 27.76
N LYS A 181 23.13 14.03 26.53
CA LYS A 181 23.99 13.17 25.72
C LYS A 181 25.29 12.77 26.43
N GLY A 182 25.62 11.49 26.36
CA GLY A 182 26.83 10.87 26.92
C GLY A 182 26.67 10.30 28.33
N MET A 183 25.56 10.60 29.01
CA MET A 183 25.25 10.02 30.32
C MET A 183 24.54 8.66 30.20
N LYS A 184 24.75 7.83 31.21
CA LYS A 184 24.03 6.58 31.43
C LYS A 184 22.77 6.82 32.25
N ALA A 185 21.74 6.05 31.95
CA ALA A 185 20.46 6.14 32.65
C ALA A 185 19.79 4.77 32.75
N THR A 186 18.84 4.62 33.67
CA THR A 186 17.95 3.46 33.77
C THR A 186 16.53 3.88 33.41
N ILE A 187 15.87 3.12 32.53
CA ILE A 187 14.49 3.40 32.13
C ILE A 187 13.52 3.05 33.27
N THR A 188 12.67 4.00 33.67
CA THR A 188 11.62 3.78 34.69
C THR A 188 10.21 3.76 34.09
N ARG A 189 10.00 4.37 32.92
CA ARG A 189 8.74 4.35 32.17
C ARG A 189 9.03 4.49 30.67
N LEU A 190 8.26 3.80 29.84
CA LEU A 190 8.40 3.81 28.39
C LEU A 190 7.01 3.95 27.74
N GLU A 191 6.82 4.97 26.90
CA GLU A 191 5.58 5.25 26.18
C GLU A 191 5.80 5.06 24.67
N LEU A 192 5.69 3.81 24.24
CA LEU A 192 5.91 3.38 22.84
C LEU A 192 5.09 4.17 21.81
N GLU A 193 3.87 4.59 22.16
CA GLU A 193 2.96 5.33 21.26
C GLU A 193 3.40 6.79 21.00
N LYS A 194 4.31 7.34 21.82
CA LYS A 194 4.86 8.70 21.67
C LYS A 194 6.35 8.72 21.37
N GLU A 195 7.00 7.57 21.43
CA GLU A 195 8.47 7.43 21.47
C GLU A 195 9.12 8.24 22.62
N GLU A 196 8.45 8.34 23.78
CA GLU A 196 8.99 8.99 24.98
C GLU A 196 9.40 7.95 26.04
N ALA A 197 10.47 8.24 26.80
CA ALA A 197 10.91 7.44 27.93
C ALA A 197 11.26 8.33 29.13
N THR A 198 10.80 7.94 30.33
CA THR A 198 11.30 8.52 31.59
C THR A 198 12.48 7.67 32.06
N VAL A 199 13.60 8.34 32.34
CA VAL A 199 14.84 7.71 32.78
C VAL A 199 15.39 8.39 34.04
N ILE A 200 16.12 7.64 34.87
CA ILE A 200 16.91 8.19 35.99
C ILE A 200 18.38 8.16 35.56
N LEU A 201 19.05 9.31 35.64
CA LEU A 201 20.47 9.45 35.29
C LEU A 201 21.35 8.80 36.37
N LEU A 202 22.23 7.88 35.96
CA LEU A 202 23.14 7.16 36.86
C LEU A 202 24.40 7.97 37.21
N ASP A 203 24.79 8.91 36.35
CA ASP A 203 25.94 9.80 36.56
C ASP A 203 25.61 11.05 37.40
N ALA A 204 24.35 11.18 37.86
CA ALA A 204 23.87 12.31 38.64
C ALA A 204 23.99 12.05 40.15
N THR A 205 24.29 13.10 40.94
CA THR A 205 24.34 13.03 42.41
C THR A 205 22.97 12.98 43.10
N TYR A 206 21.89 12.99 42.31
CA TYR A 206 20.50 12.92 42.77
C TYR A 206 19.64 12.25 41.69
N GLU A 207 18.74 11.36 42.12
CA GLU A 207 17.83 10.61 41.25
C GLU A 207 16.68 11.52 40.73
N LEU A 208 17.00 12.34 39.73
CA LEU A 208 15.98 13.10 38.99
C LEU A 208 15.40 12.23 37.86
N PRO A 209 14.09 11.90 37.87
CA PRO A 209 13.43 11.33 36.71
C PRO A 209 13.29 12.39 35.61
N VAL A 210 13.77 12.09 34.41
CA VAL A 210 13.78 12.98 33.25
C VAL A 210 13.10 12.27 32.08
N THR A 211 12.15 12.94 31.42
CA THR A 211 11.60 12.45 30.15
C THR A 211 12.52 12.85 28.99
N VAL A 212 12.85 11.89 28.13
CA VAL A 212 13.64 12.07 26.91
C VAL A 212 12.99 11.34 25.74
N ASP A 213 13.31 11.77 24.51
CA ASP A 213 13.01 11.03 23.29
C ASP A 213 13.69 9.65 23.36
N ALA A 214 12.91 8.59 23.23
CA ALA A 214 13.40 7.23 23.33
C ALA A 214 14.26 6.81 22.13
N ASN A 215 14.19 7.51 20.99
CA ASN A 215 15.14 7.36 19.88
C ASN A 215 16.56 7.84 20.26
N TYR A 216 16.69 8.65 21.31
CA TYR A 216 17.98 9.05 21.86
C TYR A 216 18.52 8.06 22.89
N LEU A 217 17.83 6.95 23.17
CA LEU A 217 18.28 5.90 24.07
C LEU A 217 18.88 4.74 23.30
N LYS A 218 20.15 4.44 23.58
CA LYS A 218 20.85 3.27 23.05
C LYS A 218 21.02 2.25 24.16
N LEU A 219 20.62 1.01 23.92
CA LEU A 219 20.81 -0.09 24.87
C LEU A 219 22.31 -0.32 25.14
N VAL A 220 22.68 -0.38 26.42
CA VAL A 220 24.03 -0.79 26.84
C VAL A 220 23.94 -2.25 27.29
N PRO A 221 24.56 -3.21 26.57
CA PRO A 221 24.64 -4.58 27.05
C PRO A 221 25.46 -4.65 28.35
N ALA A 222 25.04 -5.53 29.26
CA ALA A 222 25.68 -5.78 30.54
C ALA A 222 26.93 -6.68 30.40
#